data_AF-Q54KZ2-F1
#
_entry.id   AF-Q54KZ2-F1
#
_cell.length_a   1.000
_cell.length_b   1.000
_cell.length_c   1.000
_cell.angle_alpha   90.00
_cell.angle_beta   90.00
_cell.angle_gamma   90.00
#
_symmetry.space_group_name_H-M   'P 1'
#
loop_
_entity.id
_entity.type
_entity.pdbx_description
1 polymer ?
#
loop_
_entity_poly.entity_id
_entity_poly.type
_entity_poly.pdbx_seq_one_letter_code
_entity_poly.pdbx_strand_id
1 'polypeptide(L)'
;MKSNNSTATTYTLKKPAIEIPLDKQIDKLFQKPLQRLPVFKDLPRLAGRIIIEKYTPQVATTITSEPSSSSSSSSSSTTTTATTTTTTTTENIQSSDNTITSIESVDTNKKRKSKALSLKLSKDFGELGKDNEDKLEVEPLESQETNENKVWKTVKSVIFKLSELYENEETQNKIKSTFNSEKAPSDYQLSLPQLFNECMEEKTSKVIKILKLIHQNIIYIGCYELKINVPYLMVNLTKDVRGPEGWRINVFKGKDITTVIHTRREEAMDKKFYFEWQLHITLSGKDLDEISFASLKIIDLVFDPSASLQFKQEVSRSLCNGNLFVM
;
A
#
# COMPACT_ATOMS: atom_id res chain seq x y z
N MET A 1 1.65 -42.39 -35.63
CA MET A 1 1.18 -41.32 -34.72
C MET A 1 1.82 -40.01 -35.18
N LYS A 2 1.06 -38.92 -35.36
CA LYS A 2 1.62 -37.59 -35.69
C LYS A 2 1.73 -36.77 -34.41
N SER A 3 2.96 -36.54 -33.95
CA SER A 3 3.25 -35.64 -32.83
C SER A 3 3.10 -34.19 -33.28
N ASN A 4 2.00 -33.53 -32.90
CA ASN A 4 1.82 -32.10 -33.13
C ASN A 4 2.74 -31.32 -32.17
N ASN A 5 3.95 -30.98 -32.63
CA ASN A 5 4.80 -30.00 -31.97
C ASN A 5 4.16 -28.61 -32.10
N SER A 6 3.29 -28.27 -31.16
CA SER A 6 2.80 -26.92 -30.96
C SER A 6 3.97 -26.04 -30.49
N THR A 7 4.64 -25.36 -31.43
CA THR A 7 5.65 -24.36 -31.11
C THR A 7 5.01 -23.22 -30.35
N ALA A 8 5.15 -23.22 -29.02
CA ALA A 8 4.74 -22.11 -28.19
C ALA A 8 5.52 -20.85 -28.62
N THR A 9 4.84 -19.92 -29.28
CA THR A 9 5.41 -18.62 -29.64
C THR A 9 5.65 -17.83 -28.36
N THR A 10 6.92 -17.72 -27.95
CA THR A 10 7.34 -16.90 -26.81
C THR A 10 7.00 -15.44 -27.07
N TYR A 11 5.86 -14.99 -26.54
CA TYR A 11 5.46 -13.58 -26.58
C TYR A 11 6.31 -12.78 -25.59
N THR A 12 7.47 -12.33 -26.05
CA THR A 12 8.34 -11.44 -25.28
C THR A 12 7.74 -10.03 -25.23
N LEU A 13 6.79 -9.82 -24.30
CA LEU A 13 6.30 -8.49 -23.94
C LEU A 13 7.49 -7.62 -23.55
N LYS A 14 7.72 -6.53 -24.29
CA LYS A 14 8.75 -5.55 -23.93
C LYS A 14 8.36 -4.93 -22.58
N LYS A 15 9.19 -5.13 -21.54
CA LYS A 15 9.00 -4.45 -20.26
C LYS A 15 8.94 -2.94 -20.53
N PRO A 16 7.87 -2.23 -20.16
CA PRO A 16 7.85 -0.78 -20.28
C PRO A 16 8.94 -0.21 -19.35
N ALA A 17 9.66 0.80 -19.82
CA ALA A 17 10.60 1.50 -18.97
C ALA A 17 9.81 2.19 -17.84
N ILE A 18 10.12 1.84 -16.59
CA ILE A 18 9.61 2.58 -15.43
C ILE A 18 10.46 3.86 -15.36
N GLU A 19 9.91 4.97 -15.85
CA GLU A 19 10.65 6.24 -15.93
C GLU A 19 10.81 6.95 -14.59
N ILE A 20 10.05 6.54 -13.56
CA ILE A 20 9.97 7.23 -12.26
C ILE A 20 10.01 6.19 -11.12
N PRO A 21 10.99 6.24 -10.21
CA PRO A 21 11.04 5.38 -9.01
C PRO A 21 9.77 5.44 -8.13
N LEU A 22 9.53 4.39 -7.34
CA LEU A 22 8.31 4.23 -6.53
C LEU A 22 8.12 5.38 -5.53
N ASP A 23 9.19 5.74 -4.82
CA ASP A 23 9.21 6.86 -3.88
C ASP A 23 8.81 8.19 -4.56
N LYS A 24 9.35 8.49 -5.74
CA LYS A 24 9.06 9.70 -6.50
C LYS A 24 7.64 9.73 -7.09
N GLN A 25 7.07 8.56 -7.42
CA GLN A 25 5.65 8.49 -7.82
C GLN A 25 4.72 8.83 -6.64
N ILE A 26 5.02 8.32 -5.45
CA ILE A 26 4.23 8.54 -4.24
C ILE A 26 4.40 9.98 -3.72
N ASP A 27 5.63 10.49 -3.66
CA ASP A 27 5.91 11.88 -3.28
C ASP A 27 5.16 12.87 -4.18
N LYS A 28 5.15 12.64 -5.50
CA LYS A 28 4.37 13.44 -6.47
C LYS A 28 2.85 13.41 -6.21
N LEU A 29 2.30 12.41 -5.51
CA LEU A 29 0.92 12.45 -5.01
C LEU A 29 0.83 13.17 -3.67
N PHE A 30 1.74 12.89 -2.74
CA PHE A 30 1.79 13.46 -1.40
C PHE A 30 1.93 14.99 -1.41
N GLN A 31 2.73 15.55 -2.31
CA GLN A 31 2.89 17.00 -2.50
C GLN A 31 1.64 17.69 -3.10
N LYS A 32 0.60 16.96 -3.52
CA LYS A 32 -0.64 17.58 -4.04
C LYS A 32 -1.49 18.17 -2.91
N PRO A 33 -2.25 19.24 -3.17
CA PRO A 33 -3.28 19.71 -2.24
C PRO A 33 -4.30 18.61 -1.92
N LEU A 34 -4.74 18.51 -0.66
CA LEU A 34 -5.68 17.49 -0.18
C LEU A 34 -6.98 17.47 -0.99
N GLN A 35 -7.45 18.65 -1.40
CA GLN A 35 -8.68 18.85 -2.19
C GLN A 35 -8.55 18.38 -3.64
N ARG A 36 -7.33 18.04 -4.10
CA ARG A 36 -7.05 17.39 -5.41
C ARG A 36 -6.85 15.87 -5.30
N LEU A 37 -6.96 15.30 -4.10
CA LEU A 37 -6.86 13.87 -3.85
C LEU A 37 -8.25 13.29 -3.53
N PRO A 38 -8.54 12.02 -3.87
CA PRO A 38 -9.86 11.42 -3.62
C PRO A 38 -10.13 11.07 -2.15
N VAL A 39 -9.35 11.59 -1.20
CA VAL A 39 -9.44 11.28 0.24
C VAL A 39 -10.87 11.40 0.78
N PHE A 40 -11.58 12.49 0.45
CA PHE A 40 -12.93 12.72 0.96
C PHE A 40 -13.99 11.74 0.42
N LYS A 41 -13.73 11.15 -0.75
CA LYS A 41 -14.57 10.11 -1.37
C LYS A 41 -14.23 8.71 -0.87
N ASP A 42 -12.93 8.47 -0.63
CA ASP A 42 -12.41 7.17 -0.26
C ASP A 42 -12.47 6.92 1.25
N LEU A 43 -12.26 7.94 2.10
CA LEU A 43 -12.23 7.81 3.56
C LEU A 43 -13.47 7.13 4.15
N PRO A 44 -14.73 7.46 3.75
CA PRO A 44 -15.91 6.73 4.25
C PRO A 44 -15.91 5.24 3.89
N ARG A 45 -15.33 4.88 2.73
CA ARG A 45 -15.23 3.50 2.24
C ARG A 45 -14.07 2.74 2.91
N LEU A 46 -13.05 3.46 3.35
CA LEU A 46 -11.82 2.90 3.94
C LEU A 46 -11.79 2.96 5.47
N ALA A 47 -12.64 3.77 6.12
CA ALA A 47 -12.57 3.98 7.57
C ALA A 47 -12.64 2.67 8.37
N GLY A 48 -13.50 1.72 7.98
CA GLY A 48 -13.59 0.39 8.59
C GLY A 48 -12.43 -0.57 8.30
N ARG A 49 -11.45 -0.13 7.49
CA ARG A 49 -10.25 -0.87 7.07
C ARG A 49 -8.96 -0.22 7.57
N ILE A 50 -9.06 0.89 8.30
CA ILE A 50 -7.92 1.64 8.85
C ILE A 50 -7.70 1.22 10.32
N ILE A 51 -6.56 0.58 10.57
CA ILE A 51 -6.05 0.25 11.90
C ILE A 51 -4.99 1.31 12.23
N ILE A 52 -5.05 1.87 13.44
CA ILE A 52 -4.15 2.93 13.91
C ILE A 52 -3.54 2.46 15.22
N GLU A 53 -2.22 2.35 15.26
CA GLU A 53 -1.46 1.84 16.40
C GLU A 53 -0.32 2.79 16.76
N LYS A 54 -0.09 2.96 18.06
CA LYS A 54 1.13 3.60 18.56
C LYS A 54 2.16 2.51 18.72
N TYR A 55 3.35 2.67 18.13
CA TYR A 55 4.46 1.77 18.39
C TYR A 55 4.89 1.95 19.85
N THR A 56 4.36 1.07 20.71
CA THR A 56 4.92 0.83 22.03
C THR A 56 6.13 -0.05 21.79
N PRO A 57 7.37 0.41 22.05
CA PRO A 57 8.51 -0.47 22.05
C PRO A 57 8.18 -1.60 23.03
N GLN A 58 8.07 -2.83 22.54
CA GLN A 58 8.11 -3.96 23.43
C GLN A 58 9.48 -3.88 24.09
N VAL A 59 9.49 -3.40 25.34
CA VAL A 59 10.66 -3.51 26.20
C VAL A 59 10.91 -5.00 26.27
N ALA A 60 11.87 -5.46 25.47
CA ALA A 60 12.28 -6.85 25.43
C ALA A 60 12.59 -7.19 26.88
N THR A 61 11.66 -7.91 27.51
CA THR A 61 11.70 -8.11 28.95
C THR A 61 12.82 -9.11 29.11
N THR A 62 14.02 -8.58 29.37
CA THR A 62 15.21 -9.38 29.56
C THR A 62 14.85 -10.35 30.67
N ILE A 63 14.67 -11.61 30.30
CA ILE A 63 14.45 -12.68 31.26
C ILE A 63 15.78 -12.80 31.97
N THR A 64 15.94 -12.01 33.04
CA THR A 64 16.99 -12.17 34.02
C THR A 64 16.68 -13.47 34.74
N SER A 65 17.07 -14.58 34.11
CA SER A 65 17.04 -15.89 34.69
C SER A 65 17.98 -15.89 35.88
N GLU A 66 17.44 -15.66 37.08
CA GLU A 66 18.17 -15.91 38.31
C GLU A 66 18.62 -17.38 38.33
N PRO A 67 19.91 -17.65 38.57
CA PRO A 67 20.42 -19.01 38.58
C PRO A 67 19.97 -19.71 39.88
N SER A 68 18.83 -20.40 39.82
CA SER A 68 18.44 -21.37 40.85
C SER A 68 19.33 -22.61 40.76
N SER A 69 20.06 -22.87 41.83
CA SER A 69 21.12 -23.87 41.90
C SER A 69 20.60 -25.24 42.35
N SER A 70 20.66 -26.25 41.48
CA SER A 70 20.64 -27.67 41.90
C SER A 70 21.15 -28.65 40.82
N SER A 71 22.42 -29.06 40.99
CA SER A 71 22.94 -30.43 40.82
C SER A 71 22.41 -31.40 39.73
N SER A 72 23.33 -31.77 38.81
CA SER A 72 23.91 -33.14 38.62
C SER A 72 23.79 -33.85 37.25
N SER A 73 24.91 -34.48 36.84
CA SER A 73 25.12 -35.55 35.80
C SER A 73 24.71 -35.25 34.34
N SER A 74 25.66 -34.95 33.43
CA SER A 74 26.38 -35.89 32.50
C SER A 74 25.50 -36.51 31.40
N SER A 75 25.83 -36.64 30.11
CA SER A 75 27.05 -36.41 29.28
C SER A 75 26.72 -36.82 27.81
N SER A 76 27.38 -36.44 26.70
CA SER A 76 28.45 -35.47 26.35
C SER A 76 28.71 -35.48 24.82
N SER A 77 29.36 -34.44 24.25
CA SER A 77 29.92 -34.37 22.85
C SER A 77 28.90 -34.33 21.68
N THR A 78 29.07 -33.60 20.56
CA THR A 78 30.31 -33.09 19.91
C THR A 78 30.11 -31.77 19.13
N THR A 79 31.12 -30.92 19.23
CA THR A 79 31.60 -29.81 18.38
C THR A 79 31.20 -29.80 16.89
N THR A 80 30.93 -28.61 16.30
CA THR A 80 31.76 -27.95 15.26
C THR A 80 31.25 -26.55 14.92
N THR A 81 32.15 -25.57 14.89
CA THR A 81 31.90 -24.15 14.63
C THR A 81 32.42 -23.75 13.24
N ALA A 82 31.70 -22.90 12.52
CA ALA A 82 32.24 -22.19 11.35
C ALA A 82 31.67 -20.76 11.27
N THR A 83 32.53 -19.78 11.59
CA THR A 83 32.22 -18.34 11.50
C THR A 83 32.71 -17.82 10.15
N THR A 84 31.93 -16.99 9.47
CA THR A 84 32.39 -16.27 8.26
C THR A 84 32.08 -14.79 8.39
N THR A 85 33.10 -14.02 8.74
CA THR A 85 33.09 -12.56 8.71
C THR A 85 33.52 -12.11 7.32
N THR A 86 32.86 -11.13 6.71
CA THR A 86 33.38 -10.47 5.51
C THR A 86 33.14 -8.97 5.61
N THR A 87 34.23 -8.22 5.51
CA THR A 87 34.33 -6.78 5.75
C THR A 87 33.97 -5.97 4.51
N THR A 88 33.22 -4.89 4.72
CA THR A 88 33.03 -3.81 3.74
C THR A 88 34.27 -2.93 3.66
N THR A 89 34.76 -2.69 2.44
CA THR A 89 35.72 -1.63 2.14
C THR A 89 35.01 -0.52 1.38
N THR A 90 35.07 0.70 1.90
CA THR A 90 34.60 1.92 1.24
C THR A 90 35.81 2.76 0.87
N GLU A 91 36.03 3.02 -0.41
CA GLU A 91 37.01 4.01 -0.87
C GLU A 91 36.33 5.30 -1.33
N ASN A 92 37.08 6.39 -1.20
CA ASN A 92 36.57 7.76 -1.09
C ASN A 92 37.49 8.68 -1.90
N ILE A 93 37.04 9.17 -3.07
CA ILE A 93 37.80 10.12 -3.89
C ILE A 93 36.89 11.24 -4.46
N GLN A 94 36.79 12.30 -3.67
CA GLN A 94 37.31 13.64 -4.00
C GLN A 94 36.93 14.33 -5.33
N SER A 95 35.95 15.22 -5.20
CA SER A 95 35.79 16.58 -5.76
C SER A 95 36.74 17.12 -6.85
N SER A 96 36.16 17.77 -7.87
CA SER A 96 36.63 19.09 -8.38
C SER A 96 35.54 19.83 -9.17
N ASP A 97 35.49 21.16 -9.04
CA ASP A 97 34.51 22.07 -9.64
C ASP A 97 34.80 22.43 -11.11
N ASN A 98 33.75 22.78 -11.89
CA ASN A 98 33.77 23.96 -12.79
C ASN A 98 32.40 24.33 -13.41
N THR A 99 31.71 25.29 -12.79
CA THR A 99 31.57 26.69 -13.29
C THR A 99 31.19 26.96 -14.78
N ILE A 100 29.98 27.54 -14.99
CA ILE A 100 29.57 28.50 -16.07
C ILE A 100 29.45 27.88 -17.51
N THR A 101 28.44 28.17 -18.37
CA THR A 101 27.79 29.45 -18.73
C THR A 101 26.30 29.32 -19.15
N SER A 102 25.63 30.48 -19.11
CA SER A 102 24.28 30.84 -19.56
C SER A 102 23.78 30.36 -20.94
N ILE A 103 22.49 29.96 -20.94
CA ILE A 103 21.38 30.48 -21.77
C ILE A 103 21.70 30.97 -23.20
N GLU A 104 21.17 30.27 -24.20
CA GLU A 104 20.39 30.94 -25.26
C GLU A 104 19.35 30.02 -25.91
N SER A 105 18.21 30.61 -26.29
CA SER A 105 17.05 29.96 -26.90
C SER A 105 17.14 29.93 -28.44
N VAL A 106 16.49 28.97 -29.10
CA VAL A 106 15.63 29.21 -30.29
C VAL A 106 14.87 27.93 -30.71
N ASP A 107 13.71 28.14 -31.32
CA ASP A 107 12.70 27.17 -31.77
C ASP A 107 13.18 25.99 -32.63
N THR A 108 12.40 24.90 -32.63
CA THR A 108 11.65 24.51 -33.86
C THR A 108 10.55 23.47 -33.63
N ASN A 109 9.33 23.89 -33.95
CA ASN A 109 8.14 23.09 -34.21
C ASN A 109 8.36 21.69 -34.84
N LYS A 110 8.02 20.60 -34.12
CA LYS A 110 7.60 19.33 -34.74
C LYS A 110 6.37 18.71 -34.06
N LYS A 111 5.20 18.94 -34.67
CA LYS A 111 3.91 18.29 -34.36
C LYS A 111 4.04 16.76 -34.38
N ARG A 112 4.09 16.10 -33.21
CA ARG A 112 3.85 14.65 -33.10
C ARG A 112 2.40 14.39 -32.71
N LYS A 113 1.65 13.79 -33.63
CA LYS A 113 0.25 13.39 -33.44
C LYS A 113 0.20 12.20 -32.48
N SER A 114 -0.19 12.41 -31.22
CA SER A 114 -0.55 11.35 -30.30
C SER A 114 -1.85 10.68 -30.77
N LYS A 115 -1.72 9.49 -31.37
CA LYS A 115 -2.87 8.62 -31.64
C LYS A 115 -3.40 8.09 -30.31
N ALA A 116 -4.52 8.61 -29.85
CA ALA A 116 -5.25 8.02 -28.74
C ALA A 116 -5.66 6.59 -29.12
N LEU A 117 -5.31 5.62 -28.28
CA LEU A 117 -5.80 4.25 -28.38
C LEU A 117 -7.28 4.23 -27.96
N SER A 118 -8.19 4.38 -28.91
CA SER A 118 -9.60 4.09 -28.66
C SER A 118 -9.76 2.58 -28.47
N LEU A 119 -9.89 2.13 -27.22
CA LEU A 119 -10.34 0.79 -26.89
C LEU A 119 -11.80 0.63 -27.35
N LYS A 120 -11.98 0.28 -28.63
CA LYS A 120 -13.24 -0.29 -29.11
C LYS A 120 -13.36 -1.69 -28.52
N LEU A 121 -14.02 -1.78 -27.37
CA LEU A 121 -14.61 -3.03 -26.90
C LEU A 121 -15.54 -3.55 -28.00
N SER A 122 -15.11 -4.59 -28.70
CA SER A 122 -15.93 -5.29 -29.68
C SER A 122 -17.10 -5.95 -28.96
N LYS A 123 -18.30 -5.73 -29.49
CA LYS A 123 -19.50 -6.45 -29.09
C LYS A 123 -19.30 -7.92 -29.44
N ASP A 124 -19.13 -8.78 -28.43
CA ASP A 124 -19.38 -10.22 -28.47
C ASP A 124 -19.51 -10.72 -27.02
N PHE A 125 -20.60 -10.31 -26.36
CA PHE A 125 -21.11 -10.97 -25.15
C PHE A 125 -22.38 -11.70 -25.52
N GLY A 126 -22.23 -12.95 -25.97
CA GLY A 126 -23.32 -13.89 -26.12
C GLY A 126 -23.71 -14.46 -24.76
N GLU A 127 -24.98 -14.29 -24.42
CA GLU A 127 -25.87 -15.13 -23.60
C GLU A 127 -25.36 -15.85 -22.32
N LEU A 128 -26.18 -15.80 -21.26
CA LEU A 128 -26.12 -16.63 -20.04
C LEU A 128 -25.05 -16.28 -18.99
N GLY A 129 -24.96 -15.00 -18.61
CA GLY A 129 -24.44 -14.58 -17.30
C GLY A 129 -25.55 -13.96 -16.46
N LYS A 130 -25.87 -14.51 -15.28
CA LYS A 130 -26.87 -13.91 -14.37
C LYS A 130 -26.35 -12.59 -13.82
N ASP A 131 -27.17 -11.53 -13.93
CA ASP A 131 -26.98 -10.28 -13.21
C ASP A 131 -27.17 -10.50 -11.71
N ASN A 132 -26.11 -10.96 -11.04
CA ASN A 132 -26.01 -10.81 -9.59
C ASN A 132 -25.69 -9.33 -9.32
N GLU A 133 -26.73 -8.55 -9.08
CA GLU A 133 -26.63 -7.16 -8.62
C GLU A 133 -25.66 -7.03 -7.43
N ASP A 134 -25.04 -5.86 -7.29
CA ASP A 134 -24.03 -5.47 -6.29
C ASP A 134 -24.61 -5.42 -4.85
N LYS A 135 -25.13 -6.56 -4.39
CA LYS A 135 -25.76 -6.72 -3.08
C LYS A 135 -24.68 -6.99 -2.04
N LEU A 136 -24.18 -5.90 -1.46
CA LEU A 136 -23.40 -5.95 -0.22
C LEU A 136 -24.23 -6.65 0.86
N GLU A 137 -23.92 -7.92 1.13
CA GLU A 137 -24.43 -8.64 2.30
C GLU A 137 -23.83 -8.00 3.56
N VAL A 138 -24.56 -7.02 4.08
CA VAL A 138 -24.38 -6.50 5.44
C VAL A 138 -25.07 -7.49 6.38
N GLU A 139 -24.30 -8.21 7.18
CA GLU A 139 -24.87 -9.07 8.23
C GLU A 139 -25.76 -8.25 9.17
N PRO A 140 -27.06 -8.61 9.32
CA PRO A 140 -27.99 -7.86 10.14
C PRO A 140 -28.06 -8.44 11.55
N LEU A 141 -27.11 -8.07 12.41
CA LEU A 141 -27.17 -8.35 13.85
C LEU A 141 -27.10 -7.05 14.67
N GLU A 142 -28.25 -6.72 15.25
CA GLU A 142 -28.41 -5.97 16.50
C GLU A 142 -27.90 -4.50 16.56
N SER A 143 -28.46 -3.66 15.69
CA SER A 143 -29.03 -2.34 16.08
C SER A 143 -29.64 -1.65 14.85
N GLN A 144 -30.74 -0.91 15.01
CA GLN A 144 -31.38 -0.14 13.93
C GLN A 144 -30.62 1.15 13.57
N GLU A 145 -29.28 1.14 13.65
CA GLU A 145 -28.48 2.26 13.16
C GLU A 145 -28.43 2.21 11.63
N THR A 146 -28.84 3.30 10.98
CA THR A 146 -28.70 3.42 9.53
C THR A 146 -27.23 3.25 9.14
N ASN A 147 -26.98 2.59 8.00
CA ASN A 147 -25.62 2.31 7.53
C ASN A 147 -24.76 3.59 7.47
N GLU A 148 -25.37 4.71 7.08
CA GLU A 148 -24.75 6.04 7.07
C GLU A 148 -24.26 6.50 8.45
N ASN A 149 -25.03 6.27 9.52
CA ASN A 149 -24.61 6.59 10.89
C ASN A 149 -23.44 5.71 11.34
N LYS A 150 -23.43 4.42 10.97
CA LYS A 150 -22.30 3.50 11.23
C LYS A 150 -21.02 3.96 10.53
N VAL A 151 -21.12 4.34 9.25
CA VAL A 151 -20.00 4.90 8.47
C VAL A 151 -19.50 6.20 9.10
N TRP A 152 -20.40 7.14 9.47
CA TRP A 152 -20.01 8.41 10.09
C TRP A 152 -19.28 8.23 11.42
N LYS A 153 -19.77 7.32 12.28
CA LYS A 153 -19.10 6.93 13.53
C LYS A 153 -17.71 6.36 13.28
N THR A 154 -17.55 5.54 12.24
CA THR A 154 -16.25 4.96 11.88
C THR A 154 -15.27 6.03 11.37
N VAL A 155 -15.72 6.94 10.51
CA VAL A 155 -14.94 8.11 10.04
C VAL A 155 -14.51 8.99 11.22
N LYS A 156 -15.44 9.35 12.12
CA LYS A 156 -15.13 10.07 13.36
C LYS A 156 -14.08 9.35 14.20
N SER A 157 -14.22 8.04 14.41
CA SER A 157 -13.25 7.26 15.18
C SER A 157 -11.84 7.28 14.58
N VAL A 158 -11.71 7.20 13.25
CA VAL A 158 -10.42 7.29 12.55
C VAL A 158 -9.81 8.69 12.74
N ILE A 159 -10.57 9.75 12.49
CA ILE A 159 -10.09 11.13 12.62
C ILE A 159 -9.70 11.46 14.07
N PHE A 160 -10.49 11.04 15.06
CA PHE A 160 -10.20 11.27 16.48
C PHE A 160 -8.96 10.50 16.96
N LYS A 161 -8.77 9.25 16.54
CA LYS A 161 -7.55 8.48 16.85
C LYS A 161 -6.31 9.09 16.21
N LEU A 162 -6.41 9.55 14.95
CA LEU A 162 -5.30 10.27 14.31
C LEU A 162 -5.00 11.59 15.04
N SER A 163 -6.01 12.40 15.39
CA SER A 163 -5.77 13.68 16.08
C SER A 163 -5.19 13.50 17.47
N GLU A 164 -5.65 12.50 18.23
CA GLU A 164 -5.06 12.12 19.53
C GLU A 164 -3.60 11.71 19.45
N LEU A 165 -3.21 11.03 18.37
CA LEU A 165 -1.83 10.61 18.18
C LEU A 165 -0.93 11.71 17.62
N TYR A 166 -1.44 12.64 16.81
CA TYR A 166 -0.59 13.48 15.96
C TYR A 166 -0.70 14.98 16.17
N GLU A 167 -1.82 15.49 16.66
CA GLU A 167 -2.04 16.92 16.86
C GLU A 167 -1.81 17.33 18.32
N ASN A 168 -1.81 18.64 18.59
CA ASN A 168 -1.84 19.16 19.95
C ASN A 168 -3.27 19.12 20.53
N GLU A 169 -3.40 19.32 21.83
CA GLU A 169 -4.69 19.26 22.55
C GLU A 169 -5.72 20.30 22.06
N GLU A 170 -5.27 21.50 21.69
CA GLU A 170 -6.13 22.57 21.16
C GLU A 170 -6.78 22.15 19.82
N THR A 171 -5.96 21.72 18.86
CA THR A 171 -6.41 21.20 17.56
C THR A 171 -7.25 19.94 17.74
N GLN A 172 -6.88 19.04 18.66
CA GLN A 172 -7.67 17.84 18.96
C GLN A 172 -9.07 18.20 19.47
N ASN A 173 -9.18 19.16 20.38
CA ASN A 173 -10.46 19.64 20.92
C ASN A 173 -11.28 20.39 19.86
N LYS A 174 -10.64 21.18 18.99
CA LYS A 174 -11.29 21.82 17.83
C LYS A 174 -11.87 20.80 16.85
N ILE A 175 -11.10 19.77 16.49
CA ILE A 175 -11.54 18.65 15.65
C ILE A 175 -12.72 17.92 16.30
N LYS A 176 -12.61 17.56 17.60
CA LYS A 176 -13.70 16.90 18.34
C LYS A 176 -14.98 17.76 18.35
N SER A 177 -14.86 19.06 18.60
CA SER A 177 -15.99 19.99 18.62
C SER A 177 -16.69 20.05 17.26
N THR A 178 -15.94 20.41 16.20
CA THR A 178 -16.44 20.57 14.81
C THR A 178 -17.12 19.31 14.29
N PHE A 179 -16.52 18.14 14.52
CA PHE A 179 -17.14 16.88 14.09
C PHE A 179 -18.34 16.51 14.97
N ASN A 180 -18.36 16.79 16.27
CA ASN A 180 -19.48 16.42 17.14
C ASN A 180 -20.70 17.33 17.04
N SER A 181 -20.54 18.60 16.65
CA SER A 181 -21.67 19.46 16.27
C SER A 181 -22.38 18.96 15.00
N GLU A 182 -21.67 18.22 14.15
CA GLU A 182 -22.16 17.84 12.84
C GLU A 182 -22.86 16.47 12.76
N LYS A 183 -23.98 16.49 12.03
CA LYS A 183 -24.78 15.31 11.69
C LYS A 183 -24.08 14.46 10.64
N ALA A 184 -24.54 13.23 10.42
CA ALA A 184 -24.01 12.40 9.34
C ALA A 184 -24.28 13.09 7.99
N PRO A 185 -23.25 13.39 7.17
CA PRO A 185 -23.44 14.05 5.89
C PRO A 185 -23.98 13.07 4.86
N SER A 186 -24.91 13.53 4.01
CA SER A 186 -25.41 12.76 2.87
C SER A 186 -24.36 12.64 1.75
N ASP A 187 -23.49 13.65 1.60
CA ASP A 187 -22.36 13.62 0.67
C ASP A 187 -21.05 14.00 1.36
N TYR A 188 -20.30 12.97 1.75
CA TYR A 188 -18.97 13.09 2.34
C TYR A 188 -17.96 13.82 1.44
N GLN A 189 -18.10 13.76 0.11
CA GLN A 189 -17.17 14.41 -0.81
C GLN A 189 -17.35 15.94 -0.80
N LEU A 190 -18.55 16.44 -0.47
CA LEU A 190 -18.84 17.87 -0.34
C LEU A 190 -18.63 18.38 1.08
N SER A 191 -19.06 17.63 2.11
CA SER A 191 -19.00 18.09 3.51
C SER A 191 -17.60 17.96 4.13
N LEU A 192 -16.88 16.85 3.93
CA LEU A 192 -15.59 16.65 4.59
C LEU A 192 -14.54 17.74 4.25
N PRO A 193 -14.39 18.25 3.01
CA PRO A 193 -13.49 19.36 2.74
C PRO A 193 -13.77 20.61 3.60
N GLN A 194 -15.04 20.92 3.84
CA GLN A 194 -15.44 22.08 4.65
C GLN A 194 -15.04 21.89 6.12
N LEU A 195 -15.40 20.74 6.69
CA LEU A 195 -15.05 20.40 8.08
C LEU A 195 -13.54 20.36 8.30
N PHE A 196 -12.79 19.81 7.34
CA PHE A 196 -11.33 19.79 7.43
C PHE A 196 -10.75 21.20 7.39
N ASN A 197 -11.17 22.04 6.45
CA ASN A 197 -10.68 23.43 6.38
C ASN A 197 -11.05 24.25 7.62
N GLU A 198 -12.14 23.94 8.31
CA GLU A 198 -12.54 24.60 9.56
C GLU A 198 -11.61 24.22 10.73
N CYS A 199 -11.31 22.93 10.92
CA CYS A 199 -10.60 22.44 12.11
C CYS A 199 -9.12 22.10 11.92
N MET A 200 -8.61 21.94 10.69
CA MET A 200 -7.24 21.51 10.38
C MET A 200 -6.62 22.37 9.27
N GLU A 201 -5.43 22.92 9.48
CA GLU A 201 -4.66 23.58 8.43
C GLU A 201 -3.79 22.58 7.67
N GLU A 202 -3.88 22.58 6.33
CA GLU A 202 -3.23 21.58 5.48
C GLU A 202 -1.69 21.53 5.57
N LYS A 203 -1.03 22.66 5.82
CA LYS A 203 0.44 22.72 5.88
C LYS A 203 1.00 22.17 7.19
N THR A 204 0.27 22.38 8.28
CA THR A 204 0.73 22.12 9.66
C THR A 204 0.16 20.82 10.22
N SER A 205 -1.07 20.45 9.85
CA SER A 205 -1.71 19.22 10.34
C SER A 205 -1.01 17.95 9.83
N LYS A 206 -0.57 17.14 10.79
CA LYS A 206 0.02 15.82 10.55
C LYS A 206 -1.04 14.79 10.19
N VAL A 207 -2.26 14.95 10.71
CA VAL A 207 -3.42 14.15 10.33
C VAL A 207 -3.72 14.29 8.84
N ILE A 208 -3.69 15.52 8.30
CA ILE A 208 -3.87 15.73 6.86
C ILE A 208 -2.76 15.03 6.06
N LYS A 209 -1.48 15.16 6.44
CA LYS A 209 -0.36 14.50 5.74
C LYS A 209 -0.52 12.98 5.70
N ILE A 210 -0.90 12.36 6.81
CA ILE A 210 -1.19 10.91 6.86
C ILE A 210 -2.37 10.57 5.93
N LEU A 211 -3.45 11.35 5.96
CA LEU A 211 -4.64 11.12 5.12
C LEU A 211 -4.35 11.30 3.62
N LYS A 212 -3.35 12.10 3.21
CA LYS A 212 -2.87 12.15 1.82
C LYS A 212 -2.29 10.82 1.32
N LEU A 213 -1.89 9.91 2.20
CA LEU A 213 -1.49 8.55 1.83
C LEU A 213 -2.69 7.57 1.84
N ILE A 214 -3.79 7.90 2.50
CA ILE A 214 -4.94 7.00 2.70
C ILE A 214 -6.02 7.22 1.63
N HIS A 215 -5.71 6.85 0.37
CA HIS A 215 -6.68 6.89 -0.73
C HIS A 215 -6.34 5.93 -1.88
N GLN A 216 -7.28 5.70 -2.81
CA GLN A 216 -7.18 4.69 -3.86
C GLN A 216 -6.00 4.89 -4.83
N ASN A 217 -5.62 6.13 -5.14
CA ASN A 217 -4.51 6.37 -6.07
C ASN A 217 -3.14 5.86 -5.55
N ILE A 218 -2.95 5.69 -4.24
CA ILE A 218 -1.72 5.10 -3.65
C ILE A 218 -1.67 3.60 -3.94
N ILE A 219 -2.81 2.90 -3.79
CA ILE A 219 -2.95 1.49 -4.19
C ILE A 219 -2.71 1.30 -5.68
N TYR A 220 -3.18 2.22 -6.53
CA TYR A 220 -2.97 2.12 -7.98
C TYR A 220 -1.49 2.17 -8.37
N ILE A 221 -0.65 2.95 -7.67
CA ILE A 221 0.82 2.90 -7.86
C ILE A 221 1.35 1.50 -7.51
N GLY A 222 1.01 0.97 -6.33
CA GLY A 222 1.42 -0.36 -5.90
C GLY A 222 1.02 -1.47 -6.90
N CYS A 223 -0.23 -1.47 -7.37
CA CYS A 223 -0.69 -2.42 -8.39
C CYS A 223 0.04 -2.29 -9.73
N TYR A 224 0.35 -1.07 -10.15
CA TYR A 224 1.02 -0.80 -11.43
C TYR A 224 2.48 -1.28 -11.39
N GLU A 225 3.20 -0.91 -10.34
CA GLU A 225 4.58 -1.35 -10.10
C GLU A 225 4.67 -2.87 -9.95
N LEU A 226 3.73 -3.49 -9.24
CA LEU A 226 3.70 -4.95 -9.13
C LEU A 226 3.54 -5.63 -10.49
N LYS A 227 2.61 -5.15 -11.31
CA LYS A 227 2.33 -5.75 -12.63
C LYS A 227 3.47 -5.55 -13.62
N ILE A 228 4.19 -4.43 -13.61
CA ILE A 228 5.33 -4.22 -14.51
C ILE A 228 6.59 -4.96 -14.07
N ASN A 229 6.83 -5.06 -12.76
CA ASN A 229 7.99 -5.78 -12.24
C ASN A 229 7.79 -7.30 -12.22
N VAL A 230 6.53 -7.77 -12.29
CA VAL A 230 6.18 -9.19 -12.42
C VAL A 230 5.43 -9.44 -13.74
N PRO A 231 6.14 -9.75 -14.86
CA PRO A 231 5.51 -10.03 -16.15
C PRO A 231 4.42 -11.13 -16.12
N TYR A 232 4.55 -12.09 -15.20
CA TYR A 232 3.53 -13.13 -14.98
C TYR A 232 2.15 -12.54 -14.66
N LEU A 233 2.07 -11.42 -13.93
CA LEU A 233 0.83 -10.72 -13.57
C LEU A 233 0.30 -9.79 -14.68
N MET A 234 1.07 -9.56 -15.75
CA MET A 234 0.56 -8.92 -16.97
C MET A 234 -0.20 -9.92 -17.85
N VAL A 235 0.22 -11.19 -17.85
CA VAL A 235 -0.38 -12.28 -18.63
C VAL A 235 -1.53 -12.94 -17.86
N ASN A 236 -1.30 -13.25 -16.58
CA ASN A 236 -2.28 -13.88 -15.70
C ASN A 236 -2.98 -12.80 -14.88
N LEU A 237 -4.16 -12.41 -15.36
CA LEU A 237 -4.94 -11.33 -14.74
C LEU A 237 -5.38 -11.71 -13.32
N THR A 238 -5.35 -10.69 -12.45
CA THR A 238 -5.82 -10.74 -11.06
C THR A 238 -6.94 -9.73 -10.85
N LYS A 239 -7.70 -9.96 -9.77
CA LYS A 239 -8.74 -9.05 -9.28
C LYS A 239 -8.61 -8.85 -7.77
N ASP A 240 -9.17 -7.74 -7.31
CA ASP A 240 -9.37 -7.40 -5.90
C ASP A 240 -10.17 -8.49 -5.17
N VAL A 241 -9.66 -9.00 -4.05
CA VAL A 241 -10.50 -9.78 -3.12
C VAL A 241 -11.46 -8.82 -2.43
N ARG A 242 -12.77 -9.09 -2.53
CA ARG A 242 -13.79 -8.32 -1.82
C ARG A 242 -13.94 -8.84 -0.39
N GLY A 243 -14.21 -7.95 0.57
CA GLY A 243 -14.40 -8.28 1.99
C GLY A 243 -13.51 -7.46 2.94
N PRO A 244 -13.48 -7.81 4.24
CA PRO A 244 -12.59 -7.18 5.23
C PRO A 244 -11.11 -7.47 4.93
N GLU A 245 -10.80 -8.69 4.45
CA GLU A 245 -9.44 -9.13 4.12
C GLU A 245 -8.91 -8.63 2.75
N GLY A 246 -9.70 -7.82 2.04
CA GLY A 246 -9.37 -7.36 0.69
C GLY A 246 -8.30 -6.27 0.63
N TRP A 247 -8.57 -5.14 1.27
CA TRP A 247 -7.63 -4.02 1.41
C TRP A 247 -7.72 -3.50 2.85
N ARG A 248 -6.60 -3.56 3.57
CA ARG A 248 -6.41 -3.08 4.94
C ARG A 248 -5.32 -1.99 4.95
N ILE A 249 -5.42 -1.03 5.87
CA ILE A 249 -4.46 0.06 6.03
C ILE A 249 -4.04 0.10 7.48
N ASN A 250 -2.74 0.05 7.75
CA ASN A 250 -2.19 0.13 9.10
C ASN A 250 -1.33 1.39 9.22
N VAL A 251 -1.65 2.25 10.18
CA VAL A 251 -0.90 3.47 10.49
C VAL A 251 -0.18 3.27 11.83
N PHE A 252 1.15 3.26 11.81
CA PHE A 252 1.99 3.09 12.99
C PHE A 252 2.69 4.40 13.36
N LYS A 253 2.39 4.93 14.55
CA LYS A 253 3.11 6.08 15.12
C LYS A 253 4.41 5.63 15.80
N GLY A 254 5.55 5.99 15.25
CA GLY A 254 6.85 5.93 15.91
C GLY A 254 7.15 7.20 16.74
N LYS A 255 8.41 7.35 17.17
CA LYS A 255 8.87 8.55 17.89
C LYS A 255 8.99 9.76 16.94
N ASP A 256 9.81 9.60 15.90
CA ASP A 256 10.17 10.64 14.92
C ASP A 256 9.83 10.22 13.47
N ILE A 257 9.09 9.12 13.32
CA ILE A 257 8.63 8.55 12.04
C ILE A 257 7.16 8.10 12.14
N THR A 258 6.49 7.99 11.00
CA THR A 258 5.17 7.37 10.87
C THR A 258 5.13 6.47 9.66
N THR A 259 4.66 5.24 9.86
CA THR A 259 4.57 4.25 8.78
C THR A 259 3.11 4.03 8.41
N VAL A 260 2.79 4.20 7.13
CA VAL A 260 1.51 3.84 6.53
C VAL A 260 1.72 2.60 5.67
N ILE A 261 1.17 1.46 6.10
CA ILE A 261 1.22 0.20 5.35
C ILE A 261 -0.14 -0.06 4.71
N HIS A 262 -0.16 -0.11 3.39
CA HIS A 262 -1.30 -0.57 2.61
C HIS A 262 -1.13 -2.06 2.34
N THR A 263 -2.01 -2.90 2.88
CA THR A 263 -2.03 -4.33 2.59
C THR A 263 -3.20 -4.66 1.67
N ARG A 264 -2.98 -5.39 0.58
CA ARG A 264 -4.04 -5.78 -0.35
C ARG A 264 -3.89 -7.21 -0.84
N ARG A 265 -5.01 -7.92 -0.94
CA ARG A 265 -5.11 -9.29 -1.47
C ARG A 265 -5.68 -9.29 -2.88
N GLU A 266 -5.00 -10.01 -3.77
CA GLU A 266 -5.37 -10.19 -5.18
C GLU A 266 -5.60 -11.69 -5.43
N GLU A 267 -6.72 -12.03 -6.07
CA GLU A 267 -7.06 -13.39 -6.50
C GLU A 267 -6.82 -13.53 -8.00
N ALA A 268 -6.23 -14.64 -8.45
CA ALA A 268 -6.14 -14.98 -9.87
C ALA A 268 -7.54 -15.14 -10.48
N MET A 269 -7.73 -14.75 -11.74
CA MET A 269 -9.05 -14.86 -12.39
C MET A 269 -9.58 -16.31 -12.48
N ASP A 270 -8.68 -17.31 -12.50
CA ASP A 270 -9.01 -18.73 -12.48
C ASP A 270 -9.11 -19.34 -11.06
N LYS A 271 -8.94 -18.52 -10.02
CA LYS A 271 -8.95 -18.87 -8.59
C LYS A 271 -7.93 -19.92 -8.15
N LYS A 272 -6.93 -20.27 -8.96
CA LYS A 272 -5.92 -21.28 -8.56
C LYS A 272 -4.95 -20.81 -7.48
N PHE A 273 -4.85 -19.50 -7.27
CA PHE A 273 -4.08 -18.90 -6.18
C PHE A 273 -4.60 -17.50 -5.85
N TYR A 274 -4.28 -17.04 -4.65
CA TYR A 274 -4.29 -15.63 -4.27
C TYR A 274 -2.94 -15.26 -3.65
N PHE A 275 -2.63 -13.97 -3.65
CA PHE A 275 -1.48 -13.44 -2.93
C PHE A 275 -1.84 -12.15 -2.24
N GLU A 276 -1.08 -11.83 -1.20
CA GLU A 276 -1.21 -10.58 -0.46
C GLU A 276 0.09 -9.78 -0.60
N TRP A 277 -0.04 -8.48 -0.85
CA TRP A 277 1.08 -7.56 -1.00
C TRP A 277 0.95 -6.35 -0.08
N GLN A 278 2.08 -5.77 0.28
CA GLN A 278 2.19 -4.59 1.12
C GLN A 278 2.97 -3.48 0.42
N LEU A 279 2.37 -2.30 0.34
CA LEU A 279 3.07 -1.04 0.07
C LEU A 279 3.31 -0.33 1.41
N HIS A 280 4.58 -0.20 1.78
CA HIS A 280 5.04 0.34 3.05
C HIS A 280 5.65 1.73 2.81
N ILE A 281 5.03 2.77 3.36
CA ILE A 281 5.45 4.18 3.19
C ILE A 281 5.83 4.73 4.56
N THR A 282 7.05 5.24 4.71
CA THR A 282 7.52 5.90 5.93
C THR A 282 7.64 7.40 5.71
N LEU A 283 6.90 8.16 6.51
CA LEU A 283 7.09 9.60 6.70
C LEU A 283 8.09 9.83 7.83
N SER A 284 9.03 10.75 7.63
CA SER A 284 10.04 11.16 8.61
C SER A 284 9.94 12.64 8.94
N GLY A 285 10.68 13.04 9.97
CA GLY A 285 10.77 14.43 10.40
C GLY A 285 9.69 14.78 11.41
N LYS A 286 9.94 15.87 12.15
CA LYS A 286 9.05 16.33 13.22
C LYS A 286 7.61 16.54 12.72
N ASP A 287 7.47 17.02 11.48
CA ASP A 287 6.20 17.45 10.91
C ASP A 287 5.70 16.55 9.77
N LEU A 288 6.31 15.37 9.59
CA LEU A 288 5.91 14.33 8.61
C LEU A 288 5.80 14.84 7.16
N ASP A 289 6.71 15.71 6.77
CA ASP A 289 6.75 16.42 5.48
C ASP A 289 7.58 15.73 4.39
N GLU A 290 8.35 14.71 4.74
CA GLU A 290 9.20 13.94 3.82
C GLU A 290 8.84 12.44 3.84
N ILE A 291 8.75 11.83 2.66
CA ILE A 291 8.76 10.36 2.50
C ILE A 291 10.21 9.90 2.46
N SER A 292 10.71 9.34 3.57
CA SER A 292 12.08 8.78 3.65
C SER A 292 12.20 7.40 3.03
N PHE A 293 11.11 6.65 2.94
CA PHE A 293 11.13 5.29 2.43
C PHE A 293 9.78 4.89 1.83
N ALA A 294 9.82 4.26 0.66
CA ALA A 294 8.71 3.51 0.09
C ALA A 294 9.21 2.15 -0.37
N SER A 295 8.47 1.08 -0.07
CA SER A 295 8.75 -0.24 -0.65
C SER A 295 7.48 -1.03 -0.89
N LEU A 296 7.50 -1.83 -1.96
CA LEU A 296 6.42 -2.73 -2.33
C LEU A 296 6.93 -4.17 -2.26
N LYS A 297 6.24 -5.01 -1.51
CA LYS A 297 6.56 -6.43 -1.34
C LYS A 297 5.32 -7.32 -1.45
N ILE A 298 5.50 -8.55 -1.94
CA ILE A 298 4.53 -9.63 -1.67
C ILE A 298 4.80 -10.12 -0.23
N ILE A 299 3.78 -10.61 0.47
CA ILE A 299 3.92 -11.12 1.85
C ILE A 299 3.29 -12.48 2.08
N ASP A 300 2.32 -12.87 1.24
CA ASP A 300 1.66 -14.17 1.30
C ASP A 300 1.34 -14.64 -0.12
N LEU A 301 1.39 -15.96 -0.34
CA LEU A 301 1.08 -16.62 -1.60
C LEU A 301 0.45 -17.98 -1.29
N VAL A 302 -0.87 -18.06 -1.47
CA VAL A 302 -1.65 -19.25 -1.15
C VAL A 302 -2.24 -19.82 -2.41
N PHE A 303 -2.06 -21.12 -2.58
CA PHE A 303 -2.56 -21.88 -3.70
C PHE A 303 -3.82 -22.64 -3.33
N ASP A 304 -4.71 -22.83 -4.30
CA ASP A 304 -5.79 -23.79 -4.16
C ASP A 304 -5.21 -25.21 -3.88
N PRO A 305 -5.82 -26.00 -2.98
CA PRO A 305 -5.38 -27.36 -2.71
C PRO A 305 -5.24 -28.23 -3.97
N SER A 306 -6.12 -28.07 -4.97
CA SER A 306 -6.13 -28.85 -6.21
C SER A 306 -5.10 -28.40 -7.25
N ALA A 307 -4.42 -27.25 -7.05
CA ALA A 307 -3.43 -26.77 -8.01
C ALA A 307 -2.19 -27.69 -8.05
N SER A 308 -1.71 -28.00 -9.27
CA SER A 308 -0.62 -28.95 -9.49
C SER A 308 0.73 -28.43 -8.96
N LEU A 309 1.62 -29.34 -8.55
CA LEU A 309 2.94 -28.98 -8.02
C LEU A 309 3.77 -28.15 -9.02
N GLN A 310 3.69 -28.48 -10.31
CA GLN A 310 4.38 -27.74 -11.38
C GLN A 310 3.87 -26.30 -11.49
N PHE A 311 2.55 -26.09 -11.44
CA PHE A 311 1.96 -24.74 -11.43
C PHE A 311 2.36 -23.95 -10.18
N LYS A 312 2.32 -24.60 -9.00
CA LYS A 312 2.76 -24.01 -7.73
C LYS A 312 4.23 -23.52 -7.81
N GLN A 313 5.11 -24.32 -8.40
CA GLN A 313 6.52 -23.96 -8.62
C GLN A 313 6.70 -22.83 -9.65
N GLU A 314 5.94 -22.84 -10.75
CA GLU A 314 5.99 -21.79 -11.78
C GLU A 314 5.55 -20.43 -11.24
N VAL A 315 4.43 -20.38 -10.53
CA VAL A 315 3.89 -19.17 -9.90
C VAL A 315 4.82 -18.68 -8.79
N SER A 316 5.26 -19.57 -7.90
CA SER A 316 6.20 -19.22 -6.82
C SER A 316 7.49 -18.62 -7.38
N ARG A 317 8.10 -19.25 -8.40
CA ARG A 317 9.29 -18.72 -9.08
C ARG A 317 9.02 -17.35 -9.71
N SER A 318 7.85 -17.19 -10.34
CA SER A 318 7.45 -15.94 -11.02
C SER A 318 7.16 -14.80 -10.05
N LEU A 319 6.67 -15.11 -8.84
CA LEU A 319 6.40 -14.17 -7.74
C LEU A 319 7.57 -14.09 -6.72
N CYS A 320 8.78 -14.52 -7.11
CA CYS A 320 9.98 -14.52 -6.28
C CYS A 320 9.83 -15.20 -4.90
N ASN A 321 8.97 -16.22 -4.80
CA ASN A 321 8.55 -16.89 -3.56
C ASN A 321 8.00 -15.92 -2.50
N GLY A 322 7.33 -14.84 -2.94
CA GLY A 322 6.87 -13.75 -2.08
C GLY A 322 7.93 -12.67 -1.80
N ASN A 323 9.21 -12.92 -2.07
CA ASN A 323 10.31 -12.00 -1.76
C ASN A 323 10.62 -11.00 -2.88
N LEU A 324 9.61 -10.59 -3.66
CA LEU A 324 9.77 -9.46 -4.56
C LEU A 324 9.87 -8.18 -3.71
N PHE A 325 10.93 -7.41 -3.89
CA PHE A 325 11.06 -6.07 -3.34
C PHE A 325 11.21 -5.07 -4.49
N VAL A 326 10.32 -4.09 -4.56
CA VAL A 326 10.46 -2.91 -5.42
C VAL A 326 10.69 -1.69 -4.52
N MET A 327 11.73 -0.92 -4.83
CA MET A 327 12.14 0.33 -4.19
C MET A 327 12.27 1.39 -5.30
#